data_AF-X1IKH9-F1
#
_entry.id   AF-X1IKH9-F1
#
_cell.length_a   1.000
_cell.length_b   1.000
_cell.length_c   1.000
_cell.angle_alpha   90.00
_cell.angle_beta   90.00
_cell.angle_gamma   90.00
#
_symmetry.space_group_name_H-M   'P 1'
#
loop_
_entity.id
_entity.type
_entity.pdbx_description
1 polymer ?
#
loop_
_entity_poly.entity_id
_entity_poly.type
_entity_poly.pdbx_seq_one_letter_code
_entity_poly.pdbx_strand_id
1 'polypeptide(L)'
;QPNTKYFYRVNGINKIYNFRTMAHPSQTKTVRFIIYGDNRYDTHILVGPFKDSCFHTAILKKIIENQIRSDGEFDFNFTLNVGDVVLSGGVDYNWNQFHREISCLAPYRAYMIACGNHEFYQGNEEGGPHEAANMHKYWTYNNSSGDELNYWFTVGNCMFVVYNTGQYGTLKPNQVAWINETLESYRKTIYLRNISKYT
;
A
#
# COMPACT_ATOMS: atom_id res chain seq x y z
N GLN A 1 11.92 14.59 -9.98
CA GLN A 1 13.30 14.24 -9.60
C GLN A 1 13.28 13.14 -8.56
N PRO A 2 14.12 12.09 -8.66
CA PRO A 2 14.18 11.02 -7.65
C PRO A 2 14.70 11.51 -6.30
N ASN A 3 14.34 10.82 -5.22
CA ASN A 3 14.79 11.12 -3.85
C ASN A 3 14.66 12.59 -3.42
N THR A 4 13.66 13.31 -3.94
CA THR A 4 13.52 14.76 -3.78
C THR A 4 12.26 15.08 -2.98
N LYS A 5 12.36 16.05 -2.05
CA LYS A 5 11.22 16.53 -1.27
C LYS A 5 10.40 17.50 -2.12
N TYR A 6 9.10 17.26 -2.20
CA TYR A 6 8.12 18.11 -2.87
C TYR A 6 7.09 18.59 -1.86
N PHE A 7 6.59 19.80 -2.08
CA PHE A 7 5.48 20.37 -1.32
C PHE A 7 4.26 20.44 -2.22
N TYR A 8 3.09 20.18 -1.65
CA TYR A 8 1.84 20.26 -2.39
C TYR A 8 0.72 20.78 -1.50
N ARG A 9 -0.34 21.25 -2.14
CA ARG A 9 -1.61 21.62 -1.50
C ARG A 9 -2.74 21.03 -2.32
N VAL A 10 -3.82 20.68 -1.67
CA VAL A 10 -5.06 20.27 -2.33
C VAL A 10 -5.95 21.50 -2.45
N ASN A 11 -6.54 21.72 -3.63
CA ASN A 11 -7.44 22.85 -3.82
C ASN A 11 -8.62 22.77 -2.83
N GLY A 12 -8.98 23.88 -2.20
CA GLY A 12 -9.98 23.92 -1.12
C GLY A 12 -9.47 23.50 0.27
N ILE A 13 -8.21 23.07 0.42
CA ILE A 13 -7.61 22.76 1.73
C ILE A 13 -6.46 23.75 2.00
N ASN A 14 -6.61 24.58 3.04
CA ASN A 14 -5.59 25.56 3.44
C ASN A 14 -4.48 24.93 4.31
N LYS A 15 -3.85 23.86 3.81
CA LYS A 15 -2.74 23.17 4.46
C LYS A 15 -1.72 22.75 3.41
N ILE A 16 -0.43 23.01 3.68
CA ILE A 16 0.68 22.55 2.86
C ILE A 16 1.15 21.19 3.39
N TYR A 17 1.21 20.22 2.49
CA TYR A 17 1.78 18.89 2.74
C TYR A 17 3.11 18.77 2.02
N ASN A 18 3.83 17.68 2.30
CA ASN A 18 5.08 17.39 1.61
C ASN A 18 5.27 15.88 1.50
N PHE A 19 5.95 15.42 0.46
CA PHE A 19 6.37 14.03 0.32
C PHE A 19 7.77 13.97 -0.28
N ARG A 20 8.42 12.82 -0.19
CA ARG A 20 9.69 12.55 -0.87
C ARG A 20 9.49 11.50 -1.95
N THR A 21 9.91 11.79 -3.17
CA THR A 21 9.88 10.81 -4.27
C THR A 21 10.83 9.65 -3.96
N MET A 22 10.51 8.44 -4.44
CA MET A 22 11.36 7.27 -4.25
C MET A 22 12.75 7.46 -4.87
N ALA A 23 13.73 6.78 -4.29
CA ALA A 23 15.05 6.68 -4.89
C ALA A 23 14.94 5.96 -6.23
N HIS A 24 15.62 6.49 -7.24
CA HIS A 24 15.67 5.85 -8.55
C HIS A 24 16.37 4.49 -8.42
N PRO A 25 15.99 3.45 -9.20
CA PRO A 25 16.61 2.14 -9.00
C PRO A 25 18.11 2.03 -9.27
N SER A 26 18.71 3.05 -9.90
CA SER A 26 20.17 3.16 -10.03
C SER A 26 20.87 3.76 -8.80
N GLN A 27 20.13 4.32 -7.84
CA GLN A 27 20.67 4.93 -6.63
C GLN A 27 20.78 3.88 -5.52
N THR A 28 22.01 3.56 -5.12
CA THR A 28 22.28 2.71 -3.95
C THR A 28 22.01 3.51 -2.68
N LYS A 29 20.82 3.31 -2.11
CA LYS A 29 20.40 3.89 -0.84
C LYS A 29 19.76 2.81 0.01
N THR A 30 19.93 2.90 1.32
CA THR A 30 19.20 2.07 2.28
C THR A 30 17.70 2.27 2.07
N VAL A 31 17.00 1.17 1.78
CA VAL A 31 15.55 1.15 1.67
C VAL A 31 15.00 0.77 3.05
N ARG A 32 14.14 1.61 3.61
CA ARG A 32 13.43 1.38 4.86
C ARG A 32 11.94 1.46 4.60
N PHE A 33 11.19 0.48 5.06
CA PHE A 33 9.76 0.39 4.82
C PHE A 33 9.05 -0.18 6.04
N ILE A 34 7.74 0.06 6.12
CA ILE A 34 6.87 -0.47 7.16
C ILE A 34 5.89 -1.45 6.51
N ILE A 35 5.74 -2.64 7.08
CA ILE A 35 4.78 -3.65 6.62
C ILE A 35 3.92 -4.11 7.79
N TYR A 36 2.60 -4.17 7.58
CA TYR A 36 1.61 -4.72 8.52
C TYR A 36 0.33 -5.09 7.76
N GLY A 37 -0.62 -5.77 8.40
CA GLY A 37 -1.92 -6.12 7.82
C GLY A 37 -2.93 -6.43 8.92
N ASP A 38 -4.16 -6.81 8.53
CA ASP A 38 -5.20 -7.33 9.44
C ASP A 38 -5.54 -6.38 10.60
N ASN A 39 -5.50 -5.08 10.31
CA ASN A 39 -5.59 -4.03 11.32
C ASN A 39 -6.86 -3.21 11.21
N ARG A 40 -7.82 -3.61 10.36
CA ARG A 40 -9.12 -2.97 10.17
C ARG A 40 -9.81 -2.62 11.48
N TYR A 41 -10.64 -1.58 11.42
CA TYR A 41 -11.63 -1.29 12.45
C TYR A 41 -12.70 -2.39 12.42
N ASP A 42 -12.85 -3.14 13.51
CA ASP A 42 -13.85 -4.19 13.63
C ASP A 42 -14.90 -3.83 14.70
N THR A 43 -16.16 -3.68 14.27
CA THR A 43 -17.29 -3.39 15.16
C THR A 43 -17.67 -4.57 16.06
N HIS A 44 -17.31 -5.81 15.71
CA HIS A 44 -17.57 -6.99 16.55
C HIS A 44 -16.71 -7.00 17.81
N ILE A 45 -15.57 -6.31 17.79
CA ILE A 45 -14.68 -6.13 18.95
C ILE A 45 -15.35 -5.24 20.03
N LEU A 46 -16.38 -4.47 19.70
CA LEU A 46 -17.12 -3.64 20.68
C LEU A 46 -18.06 -4.46 21.59
N VAL A 47 -18.29 -5.75 21.30
CA VAL A 47 -19.17 -6.66 22.07
C VAL A 47 -18.43 -7.88 22.63
N GLY A 48 -17.14 -8.04 22.36
CA GLY A 48 -16.28 -9.13 22.85
C GLY A 48 -15.41 -8.74 24.06
N PRO A 49 -14.65 -9.70 24.65
CA PRO A 49 -13.77 -9.45 25.79
C PRO A 49 -12.56 -8.56 25.45
N PHE A 50 -12.24 -8.40 24.16
CA PHE A 50 -11.20 -7.51 23.66
C PHE A 50 -11.86 -6.15 23.38
N LYS A 51 -11.78 -5.18 24.29
CA LYS A 51 -12.41 -3.86 24.14
C LYS A 51 -11.51 -2.82 23.43
N ASP A 52 -10.58 -3.26 22.58
CA ASP A 52 -9.71 -2.31 21.87
C ASP A 52 -10.33 -1.88 20.54
N SER A 53 -10.67 -0.60 20.45
CA SER A 53 -11.58 -0.07 19.45
C SER A 53 -11.00 0.14 18.05
N CYS A 54 -9.69 -0.04 17.82
CA CYS A 54 -9.11 -0.10 16.46
C CYS A 54 -7.62 -0.43 16.56
N PHE A 55 -7.17 -1.58 16.05
CA PHE A 55 -5.73 -1.88 16.01
C PHE A 55 -4.97 -0.91 15.09
N HIS A 56 -5.62 -0.36 14.06
CA HIS A 56 -4.94 0.49 13.11
C HIS A 56 -4.36 1.77 13.72
N THR A 57 -5.15 2.52 14.48
CA THR A 57 -4.71 3.82 15.01
C THR A 57 -3.57 3.66 16.02
N ALA A 58 -3.59 2.57 16.80
CA ALA A 58 -2.49 2.21 17.69
C ALA A 58 -1.20 1.89 16.92
N ILE A 59 -1.30 1.12 15.83
CA ILE A 59 -0.16 0.82 14.94
C ILE A 59 0.39 2.10 14.30
N LEU A 60 -0.48 2.95 13.74
CA LEU A 60 -0.09 4.22 13.13
C LEU A 60 0.59 5.14 14.15
N LYS A 61 0.06 5.23 15.36
CA LYS A 61 0.69 5.98 16.46
C LYS A 61 2.09 5.45 16.75
N LYS A 62 2.27 4.13 16.82
CA LYS A 62 3.60 3.53 17.03
C LYS A 62 4.56 3.78 15.87
N ILE A 63 4.08 3.77 14.63
CA ILE A 63 4.89 4.14 13.46
C ILE A 63 5.36 5.59 13.61
N ILE A 64 4.45 6.52 13.91
CA ILE A 64 4.80 7.94 14.04
C ILE A 64 5.79 8.15 15.18
N GLU A 65 5.52 7.60 16.37
CA GLU A 65 6.38 7.74 17.55
C GLU A 65 7.82 7.26 17.31
N ASN A 66 7.99 6.15 16.59
CA ASN A 66 9.30 5.53 16.42
C ASN A 66 10.03 5.95 15.14
N GLN A 67 9.31 6.45 14.13
CA GLN A 67 9.87 6.70 12.81
C GLN A 67 9.92 8.18 12.44
N ILE A 68 9.31 9.08 13.22
CA ILE A 68 9.47 10.52 13.02
C ILE A 68 10.83 10.97 13.58
N ARG A 69 11.60 11.68 12.76
CA ARG A 69 12.88 12.26 13.15
C ARG A 69 12.67 13.63 13.79
N SER A 70 13.73 14.14 14.44
CA SER A 70 13.73 15.46 15.07
C SER A 70 13.48 16.64 14.11
N ASP A 71 13.72 16.46 12.81
CA ASP A 71 13.42 17.43 11.75
C ASP A 71 11.98 17.33 11.22
N GLY A 72 11.14 16.49 11.84
CA GLY A 72 9.75 16.26 11.46
C GLY A 72 9.57 15.36 10.23
N GLU A 73 10.65 14.75 9.71
CA GLU A 73 10.58 13.81 8.60
C GLU A 73 10.46 12.36 9.07
N PHE A 74 9.71 11.54 8.33
CA PHE A 74 9.70 10.10 8.57
C PHE A 74 10.96 9.41 8.04
N ASP A 75 11.50 8.46 8.81
CA ASP A 75 12.73 7.72 8.52
C ASP A 75 12.53 6.43 7.70
N PHE A 76 11.47 6.40 6.90
CA PHE A 76 11.17 5.31 5.97
C PHE A 76 10.67 5.86 4.63
N ASN A 77 10.73 5.00 3.61
CA ASN A 77 10.38 5.32 2.23
C ASN A 77 8.87 5.18 1.99
N PHE A 78 8.28 4.05 2.39
CA PHE A 78 6.87 3.75 2.21
C PHE A 78 6.34 2.81 3.28
N THR A 79 5.02 2.77 3.38
CA THR A 79 4.26 1.77 4.12
C THR A 79 3.59 0.84 3.11
N LEU A 80 3.57 -0.47 3.37
CA LEU A 80 2.77 -1.44 2.63
C LEU A 80 1.87 -2.19 3.63
N ASN A 81 0.56 -1.96 3.52
CA ASN A 81 -0.42 -2.73 4.24
C ASN A 81 -0.79 -3.98 3.42
N VAL A 82 -0.66 -5.18 3.96
CA VAL A 82 -0.75 -6.44 3.20
C VAL A 82 -2.17 -7.01 3.08
N GLY A 83 -3.19 -6.23 3.42
CA GLY A 83 -4.60 -6.59 3.21
C GLY A 83 -5.42 -6.52 4.48
N ASP A 84 -6.73 -6.70 4.31
CA ASP A 84 -7.72 -6.58 5.37
C ASP A 84 -7.65 -5.20 6.06
N VAL A 85 -7.63 -4.16 5.22
CA VAL A 85 -7.56 -2.75 5.62
C VAL A 85 -8.91 -2.22 6.06
N VAL A 86 -9.98 -2.85 5.58
CA VAL A 86 -11.38 -2.53 5.90
C VAL A 86 -12.11 -3.77 6.38
N LEU A 87 -13.20 -3.59 7.14
CA LEU A 87 -14.09 -4.69 7.52
C LEU A 87 -14.88 -5.24 6.33
N SER A 88 -15.27 -4.37 5.40
CA SER A 88 -16.03 -4.77 4.23
C SER A 88 -15.71 -3.86 3.06
N GLY A 89 -15.12 -4.43 2.01
CA GLY A 89 -14.73 -3.72 0.80
C GLY A 89 -15.90 -3.04 0.09
N GLY A 90 -17.09 -3.60 0.14
CA GLY A 90 -18.30 -3.03 -0.46
C GLY A 90 -18.86 -1.79 0.24
N VAL A 91 -18.40 -1.49 1.45
CA VAL A 91 -19.02 -0.47 2.32
C VAL A 91 -18.18 0.81 2.37
N ASP A 92 -18.67 1.88 1.73
CA ASP A 92 -18.00 3.19 1.67
C ASP A 92 -17.64 3.74 3.06
N TYR A 93 -18.46 3.47 4.08
CA TYR A 93 -18.16 3.90 5.46
C TYR A 93 -16.83 3.32 5.97
N ASN A 94 -16.53 2.04 5.68
CA ASN A 94 -15.29 1.42 6.12
C ASN A 94 -14.07 2.03 5.42
N TRP A 95 -14.17 2.33 4.12
CA TRP A 95 -13.12 3.04 3.38
C TRP A 95 -12.90 4.45 3.91
N ASN A 96 -13.98 5.20 4.15
CA ASN A 96 -13.90 6.54 4.74
C ASN A 96 -13.22 6.51 6.11
N GLN A 97 -13.48 5.48 6.93
CA GLN A 97 -12.80 5.27 8.21
C GLN A 97 -11.30 5.02 8.01
N PHE A 98 -10.94 4.06 7.14
CA PHE A 98 -9.55 3.75 6.82
C PHE A 98 -8.78 4.98 6.30
N HIS A 99 -9.36 5.77 5.39
CA HIS A 99 -8.75 7.00 4.87
C HIS A 99 -8.57 8.07 5.95
N ARG A 100 -9.53 8.21 6.88
CA ARG A 100 -9.38 9.10 8.05
C ARG A 100 -8.20 8.68 8.91
N GLU A 101 -8.05 7.39 9.17
CA GLU A 101 -6.96 6.86 10.01
C GLU A 101 -5.60 7.13 9.38
N ILE A 102 -5.40 6.77 8.10
CA ILE A 102 -4.11 6.97 7.42
C ILE A 102 -3.80 8.43 7.08
N SER A 103 -4.75 9.36 7.27
CA SER A 103 -4.54 10.79 6.98
C SER A 103 -3.39 11.43 7.78
N CYS A 104 -2.97 10.80 8.88
CA CYS A 104 -1.79 11.19 9.64
C CYS A 104 -0.46 10.83 8.95
N LEU A 105 -0.47 9.92 7.96
CA LEU A 105 0.73 9.36 7.35
C LEU A 105 0.74 9.43 5.81
N ALA A 106 -0.35 9.03 5.16
CA ALA A 106 -0.46 8.94 3.69
C ALA A 106 -0.20 10.27 2.95
N PRO A 107 -0.45 11.48 3.53
CA PRO A 107 -0.04 12.73 2.89
C PRO A 107 1.48 12.95 2.83
N TYR A 108 2.26 12.22 3.63
CA TYR A 108 3.69 12.46 3.81
C TYR A 108 4.60 11.36 3.31
N ARG A 109 4.11 10.12 3.29
CA ARG A 109 4.82 8.94 2.78
C ARG A 109 3.87 8.12 1.94
N ALA A 110 4.43 7.50 0.90
CA ALA A 110 3.66 6.59 0.06
C ALA A 110 3.10 5.47 0.94
N TYR A 111 1.81 5.25 0.82
CA TYR A 111 1.08 4.21 1.53
C TYR A 111 0.53 3.28 0.46
N MET A 112 1.01 2.05 0.44
CA MET A 112 0.66 1.01 -0.52
C MET A 112 -0.25 0.01 0.18
N ILE A 113 -1.16 -0.63 -0.54
CA ILE A 113 -2.05 -1.66 0.01
C ILE A 113 -2.13 -2.89 -0.91
N ALA A 114 -2.20 -4.07 -0.30
CA ALA A 114 -2.61 -5.31 -0.95
C ALA A 114 -4.06 -5.65 -0.59
N CYS A 115 -4.61 -6.69 -1.20
CA CYS A 115 -5.99 -7.12 -0.96
C CYS A 115 -6.02 -8.44 -0.18
N GLY A 116 -6.63 -8.41 1.00
CA GLY A 116 -7.11 -9.57 1.75
C GLY A 116 -8.57 -9.88 1.41
N ASN A 117 -9.15 -10.87 2.08
CA ASN A 117 -10.51 -11.34 1.80
C ASN A 117 -11.57 -10.28 2.13
N HIS A 118 -11.35 -9.46 3.16
CA HIS A 118 -12.34 -8.45 3.56
C HIS A 118 -12.54 -7.35 2.51
N GLU A 119 -11.56 -7.09 1.65
CA GLU A 119 -11.71 -6.18 0.50
C GLU A 119 -12.73 -6.67 -0.54
N PHE A 120 -13.16 -7.93 -0.47
CA PHE A 120 -14.16 -8.53 -1.36
C PHE A 120 -15.53 -8.71 -0.70
N TYR A 121 -15.67 -8.37 0.58
CA TYR A 121 -16.94 -8.52 1.30
C TYR A 121 -17.94 -7.43 0.94
N GLN A 122 -19.24 -7.73 1.05
CA GLN A 122 -20.35 -6.80 0.81
C GLN A 122 -21.25 -6.77 2.06
N GLY A 123 -21.01 -5.84 2.97
CA GLY A 123 -21.59 -5.89 4.31
C GLY A 123 -21.07 -7.10 5.09
N ASN A 124 -21.99 -7.88 5.68
CA ASN A 124 -21.70 -9.11 6.43
C ASN A 124 -21.62 -10.35 5.53
N GLU A 125 -21.85 -10.21 4.23
CA GLU A 125 -21.83 -11.33 3.28
C GLU A 125 -20.45 -11.47 2.65
N GLU A 126 -19.91 -12.69 2.70
CA GLU A 126 -18.72 -13.05 1.95
C GLU A 126 -19.06 -13.07 0.45
N GLY A 127 -18.46 -12.16 -0.32
CA GLY A 127 -18.42 -12.21 -1.78
C GLY A 127 -19.77 -12.06 -2.51
N GLY A 128 -20.15 -10.82 -2.80
CA GLY A 128 -21.12 -10.52 -3.88
C GLY A 128 -20.42 -10.15 -5.20
N PRO A 129 -21.12 -10.15 -6.36
CA PRO A 129 -20.57 -10.04 -7.73
C PRO A 129 -19.93 -8.67 -8.09
N HIS A 130 -19.59 -7.84 -7.12
CA HIS A 130 -18.94 -6.54 -7.29
C HIS A 130 -17.55 -6.55 -6.65
N GLU A 131 -16.71 -7.41 -7.22
CA GLU A 131 -15.28 -7.63 -6.95
C GLU A 131 -14.57 -6.32 -6.59
N ALA A 132 -14.17 -6.18 -5.33
CA ALA A 132 -13.34 -5.07 -4.82
C ALA A 132 -13.69 -3.67 -5.38
N ALA A 133 -14.97 -3.38 -5.65
CA ALA A 133 -15.35 -2.21 -6.45
C ALA A 133 -14.86 -0.88 -5.84
N ASN A 134 -14.86 -0.79 -4.50
CA ASN A 134 -14.32 0.37 -3.82
C ASN A 134 -12.78 0.41 -3.77
N MET A 135 -12.11 -0.74 -3.84
CA MET A 135 -10.66 -0.76 -4.07
C MET A 135 -10.36 -0.06 -5.39
N HIS A 136 -10.99 -0.48 -6.48
CA HIS A 136 -10.83 0.16 -7.79
C HIS A 136 -11.24 1.64 -7.79
N LYS A 137 -12.29 2.00 -7.03
CA LYS A 137 -12.75 3.39 -6.90
C LYS A 137 -11.73 4.28 -6.18
N TYR A 138 -11.09 3.79 -5.12
CA TYR A 138 -10.28 4.62 -4.21
C TYR A 138 -8.77 4.44 -4.40
N TRP A 139 -8.34 3.32 -4.96
CA TRP A 139 -6.97 2.87 -5.05
C TRP A 139 -6.69 2.34 -6.45
N THR A 140 -6.27 3.25 -7.33
CA THR A 140 -5.86 2.90 -8.70
C THR A 140 -4.33 2.77 -8.73
N TYR A 141 -3.86 1.56 -8.98
CA TYR A 141 -2.44 1.28 -9.24
C TYR A 141 -2.19 1.14 -10.74
N ASN A 142 -0.92 1.22 -11.14
CA ASN A 142 -0.53 1.15 -12.55
C ASN A 142 -1.12 -0.10 -13.24
N ASN A 143 -2.01 0.12 -14.21
CA ASN A 143 -2.83 -0.86 -14.92
C ASN A 143 -2.05 -1.77 -15.91
N SER A 144 -0.77 -2.06 -15.63
CA SER A 144 0.06 -2.92 -16.48
C SER A 144 -0.33 -4.40 -16.44
N SER A 145 -1.08 -4.81 -15.41
CA SER A 145 -1.59 -6.16 -15.18
C SER A 145 -2.99 -6.40 -15.77
N GLY A 146 -3.69 -5.35 -16.20
CA GLY A 146 -5.13 -5.41 -16.52
C GLY A 146 -6.04 -5.57 -15.29
N ASP A 147 -5.47 -5.63 -14.09
CA ASP A 147 -6.15 -5.77 -12.80
C ASP A 147 -5.34 -5.02 -11.72
N GLU A 148 -5.88 -3.91 -11.22
CA GLU A 148 -5.24 -3.03 -10.23
C GLU A 148 -4.96 -3.70 -8.89
N LEU A 149 -5.49 -4.90 -8.66
CA LEU A 149 -5.27 -5.70 -7.45
C LEU A 149 -3.92 -6.45 -7.46
N ASN A 150 -3.26 -6.55 -8.62
CA ASN A 150 -1.90 -7.07 -8.77
C ASN A 150 -1.00 -5.99 -9.38
N TYR A 151 0.05 -5.56 -8.66
CA TYR A 151 0.93 -4.51 -9.13
C TYR A 151 2.36 -4.68 -8.60
N TRP A 152 3.30 -3.94 -9.18
CA TRP A 152 4.67 -3.91 -8.70
C TRP A 152 5.23 -2.50 -8.73
N PHE A 153 6.25 -2.26 -7.91
CA PHE A 153 6.97 -1.00 -7.88
C PHE A 153 8.41 -1.22 -7.43
N THR A 154 9.25 -0.20 -7.61
CA THR A 154 10.66 -0.24 -7.21
C THR A 154 11.00 0.92 -6.30
N VAL A 155 11.83 0.65 -5.30
CA VAL A 155 12.41 1.67 -4.43
C VAL A 155 13.89 1.39 -4.33
N GLY A 156 14.73 2.27 -4.89
CA GLY A 156 16.16 1.98 -5.03
C GLY A 156 16.38 0.62 -5.71
N ASN A 157 17.29 -0.18 -5.17
CA ASN A 157 17.64 -1.49 -5.71
C ASN A 157 16.64 -2.62 -5.35
N CYS A 158 15.49 -2.30 -4.75
CA CYS A 158 14.47 -3.27 -4.37
C CYS A 158 13.26 -3.20 -5.31
N MET A 159 12.75 -4.37 -5.69
CA MET A 159 11.46 -4.54 -6.35
C MET A 159 10.47 -5.15 -5.37
N PHE A 160 9.25 -4.61 -5.35
CA PHE A 160 8.14 -5.12 -4.57
C PHE A 160 7.06 -5.57 -5.54
N VAL A 161 6.62 -6.82 -5.40
CA VAL A 161 5.52 -7.41 -6.17
C VAL A 161 4.38 -7.66 -5.19
N VAL A 162 3.25 -7.04 -5.45
CA VAL A 162 2.03 -7.12 -4.64
C VAL A 162 0.98 -7.83 -5.46
N TYR A 163 0.39 -8.88 -4.90
CA TYR A 163 -0.58 -9.72 -5.58
C TYR A 163 -1.77 -10.01 -4.67
N ASN A 164 -2.92 -10.21 -5.28
CA ASN A 164 -4.20 -10.43 -4.62
C ASN A 164 -4.36 -11.91 -4.23
N THR A 165 -4.40 -12.19 -2.92
CA THR A 165 -4.83 -13.49 -2.38
C THR A 165 -6.28 -13.47 -1.89
N GLY A 166 -6.82 -12.28 -1.59
CA GLY A 166 -8.14 -12.12 -0.99
C GLY A 166 -9.30 -12.70 -1.80
N GLN A 167 -9.24 -12.63 -3.14
CA GLN A 167 -10.35 -13.11 -3.97
C GLN A 167 -10.43 -14.65 -4.04
N TYR A 168 -9.31 -15.36 -3.86
CA TYR A 168 -9.21 -16.78 -4.22
C TYR A 168 -8.59 -17.66 -3.14
N GLY A 169 -8.03 -17.07 -2.08
CA GLY A 169 -7.24 -17.75 -1.04
C GLY A 169 -5.94 -18.42 -1.55
N THR A 170 -5.71 -18.40 -2.87
CA THR A 170 -4.60 -19.08 -3.56
C THR A 170 -4.20 -18.29 -4.79
N LEU A 171 -2.96 -18.48 -5.25
CA LEU A 171 -2.47 -17.86 -6.48
C LEU A 171 -3.07 -18.56 -7.71
N LYS A 172 -3.72 -17.79 -8.59
CA LYS A 172 -4.19 -18.32 -9.87
C LYS A 172 -3.04 -18.49 -10.89
N PRO A 173 -3.17 -19.41 -11.87
CA PRO A 173 -2.15 -19.59 -12.91
C PRO A 173 -1.80 -18.32 -13.70
N ASN A 174 -2.78 -17.45 -13.98
CA ASN A 174 -2.55 -16.18 -14.65
C ASN A 174 -1.76 -15.18 -13.77
N GLN A 175 -2.02 -15.15 -12.46
CA GLN A 175 -1.23 -14.35 -11.52
C GLN A 175 0.21 -14.87 -11.43
N VAL A 176 0.40 -16.19 -11.39
CA VAL A 176 1.74 -16.81 -11.41
C VAL A 176 2.49 -16.46 -12.69
N ALA A 177 1.84 -16.54 -13.85
CA ALA A 177 2.43 -16.15 -15.12
C ALA A 177 2.85 -14.67 -15.11
N TRP A 178 1.95 -13.77 -14.66
CA TRP A 178 2.24 -12.34 -14.53
C TRP A 178 3.40 -12.05 -13.58
N ILE A 179 3.49 -12.73 -12.43
CA ILE A 179 4.61 -12.60 -11.48
C ILE A 179 5.92 -13.00 -12.18
N ASN A 180 5.94 -14.14 -12.87
CA ASN A 180 7.15 -14.63 -13.55
C ASN A 180 7.60 -13.67 -14.67
N GLU A 181 6.67 -13.17 -15.48
CA GLU A 181 6.96 -12.18 -16.53
C GLU A 181 7.50 -10.87 -15.95
N THR A 182 6.89 -10.41 -14.86
CA THR A 182 7.29 -9.20 -14.13
C THR A 182 8.71 -9.31 -13.59
N LEU A 183 9.04 -10.44 -12.95
CA LEU A 183 10.38 -10.71 -12.42
C LEU A 183 11.43 -10.82 -13.53
N GLU A 184 11.12 -11.52 -14.63
CA GLU A 184 12.05 -11.68 -15.75
C GLU A 184 12.31 -10.36 -16.48
N SER A 185 11.27 -9.55 -16.69
CA SER A 185 11.39 -8.21 -17.26
C SER A 185 12.28 -7.29 -16.41
N TYR A 186 12.10 -7.32 -15.09
CA TYR A 186 12.93 -6.56 -14.16
C TYR A 186 14.39 -7.04 -14.16
N ARG A 187 14.60 -8.37 -14.15
CA ARG A 187 15.95 -8.97 -14.24
C ARG A 187 16.68 -8.50 -15.50
N LYS A 188 16.05 -8.55 -16.67
CA LYS A 188 16.63 -8.07 -17.94
C LYS A 188 17.00 -6.59 -17.86
N THR A 189 16.14 -5.77 -17.26
CA THR A 189 16.39 -4.34 -17.05
C THR A 189 17.63 -4.09 -16.18
N ILE A 190 17.82 -4.87 -15.11
CA ILE A 190 19.04 -4.79 -14.29
C ILE A 190 20.27 -5.23 -15.09
N TYR A 191 20.18 -6.34 -15.82
CA TYR A 191 21.30 -6.89 -16.58
C TYR A 191 21.81 -5.91 -17.64
N LEU A 192 20.91 -5.31 -18.42
CA LEU A 192 21.25 -4.28 -19.41
C LEU A 192 21.92 -3.05 -18.79
N ARG A 193 21.45 -2.61 -17.60
CA ARG A 193 22.06 -1.50 -16.86
C ARG A 193 23.47 -1.81 -16.35
N ASN A 194 23.76 -3.07 -16.04
CA ASN A 194 25.10 -3.46 -15.64
C ASN A 194 26.05 -3.46 -16.83
N ILE A 195 25.62 -3.94 -18.00
CA ILE A 195 26.45 -3.90 -19.22
C ILE A 195 26.76 -2.46 -19.63
N SER A 196 25.76 -1.56 -19.61
CA SER A 196 25.95 -0.15 -20.02
C SER A 196 26.86 0.66 -19.08
N LYS A 197 27.24 0.13 -17.92
CA LYS A 197 28.22 0.77 -17.02
C LYS A 197 29.67 0.42 -17.39
N TYR A 198 29.90 -0.55 -18.27
CA TYR A 198 31.22 -1.03 -18.68
C TYR A 198 31.53 -0.75 -20.16
N THR A 199 30.70 0.04 -20.83
CA THR A 199 30.87 0.54 -22.21
C THR A 199 30.77 2.06 -22.20
#